data_AF-A0A958VNC4-F1
#
_entry.id   AF-A0A958VNC4-F1
#
_cell.length_a   1.000
_cell.length_b   1.000
_cell.length_c   1.000
_cell.angle_alpha   90.00
_cell.angle_beta   90.00
_cell.angle_gamma   90.00
#
_symmetry.space_group_name_H-M   'P 1'
#
loop_
_entity.id
_entity.type
_entity.pdbx_description
1 polymer ?
#
loop_
_entity_poly.entity_id
_entity_poly.type
_entity_poly.pdbx_seq_one_letter_code
_entity_poly.pdbx_strand_id
1 'polypeptide(L)'
;TVNGIGPEPKVQGVLFALPKGKVSQAIVGENGVYVVEVLEIREPSGEADYAALKDQIASQMESRSNYEVFEALKEKLGVEDNRSKFY
;
A
#
# COMPACT_ATOMS: atom_id res chain seq x y z
N THR A 1 4.54 -8.33 -2.22
CA THR A 1 5.08 -9.04 -1.05
C THR A 1 5.97 -10.15 -1.53
N VAL A 2 7.05 -10.44 -0.80
CA VAL A 2 7.92 -11.59 -1.11
C VAL A 2 7.38 -12.79 -0.33
N ASN A 3 7.08 -13.89 -1.02
CA ASN A 3 6.50 -15.09 -0.40
C ASN A 3 7.42 -15.64 0.70
N GLY A 4 6.85 -15.96 1.86
CA GLY A 4 7.56 -16.56 2.99
C GLY A 4 8.25 -15.59 3.95
N ILE A 5 8.44 -14.31 3.59
CA ILE A 5 9.08 -13.30 4.47
C ILE A 5 8.12 -12.21 4.96
N GLY A 6 6.89 -12.18 4.46
CA GLY A 6 5.91 -11.17 4.84
C GLY A 6 6.16 -9.79 4.20
N PRO A 7 5.58 -8.71 4.75
CA PRO A 7 5.75 -7.37 4.22
C PRO A 7 7.16 -6.83 4.53
N GLU A 8 7.99 -6.73 3.49
CA GLU A 8 9.34 -6.13 3.59
C GLU A 8 9.49 -5.03 2.51
N PRO A 9 9.03 -3.79 2.76
CA PRO A 9 9.01 -2.74 1.73
C PRO A 9 10.41 -2.34 1.25
N LYS A 10 11.38 -2.27 2.17
CA LYS A 10 12.78 -1.94 1.84
C LYS A 10 13.41 -2.98 0.93
N VAL A 11 13.21 -4.27 1.24
CA VAL A 11 13.72 -5.38 0.42
C VAL A 11 13.08 -5.37 -0.97
N GLN A 12 11.76 -5.13 -1.04
CA GLN A 12 11.04 -5.00 -2.31
C GLN A 12 11.57 -3.83 -3.15
N GLY A 13 11.82 -2.67 -2.55
CA GLY A 13 12.40 -1.53 -3.26
C GLY A 13 13.78 -1.83 -3.86
N VAL A 14 14.65 -2.51 -3.11
CA VAL A 14 15.98 -2.90 -3.61
C VAL A 14 15.86 -3.90 -4.76
N LEU A 15 14.93 -4.86 -4.71
CA LEU A 15 14.70 -5.81 -5.80
C LEU A 15 14.36 -5.11 -7.13
N PHE A 16 13.57 -4.02 -7.11
CA PHE A 16 13.23 -3.27 -8.31
C PHE A 16 14.37 -2.37 -8.82
N ALA A 17 15.31 -1.99 -7.95
CA ALA A 17 16.47 -1.17 -8.32
C ALA A 17 17.70 -2.00 -8.75
N LEU A 18 17.74 -3.28 -8.39
CA LEU A 18 18.91 -4.14 -8.62
C LEU A 18 18.91 -4.70 -10.04
N PRO A 19 20.02 -4.57 -10.80
CA PRO A 19 20.14 -5.21 -12.11
C PRO A 19 20.04 -6.74 -12.01
N LYS A 20 19.50 -7.37 -13.06
CA LYS A 20 19.45 -8.83 -13.18
C LYS A 20 20.83 -9.46 -12.98
N GLY A 21 20.89 -10.54 -12.21
CA GLY A 21 22.10 -11.31 -11.92
C GLY A 21 23.08 -10.63 -10.95
N LYS A 22 22.70 -9.50 -10.33
CA LYS A 22 23.50 -8.89 -9.26
C LYS A 22 22.93 -9.29 -7.90
N VAL A 23 23.84 -9.48 -6.95
CA VAL A 23 23.55 -9.71 -5.53
C VAL A 23 23.56 -8.35 -4.81
N SER A 24 22.59 -8.12 -3.94
CA SER A 24 22.51 -6.90 -3.14
C SER A 24 23.54 -6.87 -2.02
N GLN A 25 23.79 -5.69 -1.46
CA GLN A 25 24.36 -5.60 -0.11
C GLN A 25 23.34 -6.13 0.92
N ALA A 26 23.79 -6.34 2.16
CA ALA A 26 22.90 -6.71 3.26
C ALA A 26 21.86 -5.60 3.49
N ILE A 27 20.58 -5.97 3.43
CA ILE A 27 19.43 -5.08 3.59
C ILE A 27 18.84 -5.32 4.97
N VAL A 28 18.81 -4.28 5.80
CA VAL A 28 18.11 -4.33 7.09
C VAL A 28 16.62 -4.10 6.85
N GLY A 29 15.85 -5.19 6.88
CA GLY A 29 14.39 -5.21 6.82
C GLY A 29 13.75 -5.05 8.20
N GLU A 30 12.43 -5.13 8.26
CA GLU A 30 11.68 -5.01 9.52
C GLU A 30 11.77 -6.28 10.36
N ASN A 31 11.81 -7.44 9.70
CA ASN A 31 11.80 -8.76 10.33
C ASN A 31 13.17 -9.46 10.29
N GLY A 32 14.19 -8.85 9.68
CA GLY A 32 15.51 -9.47 9.55
C GLY A 32 16.48 -8.76 8.62
N VAL A 33 17.64 -9.39 8.39
CA VAL A 33 18.64 -8.92 7.43
C VAL A 33 18.62 -9.85 6.21
N TYR A 34 18.53 -9.26 5.01
CA TYR A 34 18.32 -9.97 3.76
C TYR A 34 19.43 -9.67 2.75
N VAL A 35 19.78 -10.68 1.96
CA VAL A 35 20.61 -10.55 0.76
C VAL A 35 19.80 -11.13 -0.40
N VAL A 36 19.65 -10.39 -1.49
CA VAL A 36 18.78 -10.77 -2.61
C VAL A 36 19.55 -10.75 -3.94
N GLU A 37 19.14 -11.62 -4.86
CA GLU A 37 19.63 -11.67 -6.24
C GLU A 37 18.44 -11.67 -7.20
N VAL A 38 18.50 -10.84 -8.25
CA VAL A 38 17.44 -10.78 -9.27
C VAL A 38 17.69 -11.85 -10.33
N LEU A 39 16.96 -12.97 -10.25
CA LEU A 39 17.09 -14.08 -11.19
C LEU A 39 16.48 -13.78 -12.56
N GLU A 40 15.32 -13.14 -12.58
CA GLU A 40 14.56 -12.84 -13.79
C GLU A 40 13.75 -11.55 -13.58
N ILE A 41 13.70 -10.70 -14.60
CA ILE A 41 12.79 -9.55 -14.67
C ILE A 41 11.81 -9.88 -15.78
N ARG A 42 10.53 -9.98 -15.44
CA ARG A 42 9.45 -10.18 -16.41
C ARG A 42 8.76 -8.85 -16.64
N GLU A 43 8.82 -8.36 -17.86
CA GLU A 43 8.00 -7.23 -18.24
C GLU A 43 6.53 -7.64 -18.25
N PRO A 44 5.62 -6.74 -17.82
CA PRO A 44 4.19 -7.03 -17.88
C PRO A 44 3.77 -7.31 -19.34
N SER A 45 3.05 -8.40 -19.56
CA SER A 45 2.56 -8.79 -20.87
C SER A 45 1.33 -7.96 -21.26
N GLY A 46 1.47 -7.04 -22.22
CA GLY A 46 0.36 -6.37 -22.92
C GLY A 46 -0.44 -5.35 -22.09
N GLU A 47 -1.40 -4.68 -22.76
CA GLU A 47 -2.33 -3.72 -22.14
C GLU A 47 -3.10 -4.39 -21.01
N ALA A 48 -2.70 -4.11 -19.77
CA ALA A 48 -3.49 -4.50 -18.61
C ALA A 48 -4.80 -3.71 -18.62
N ASP A 49 -5.93 -4.43 -18.54
CA ASP A 49 -7.23 -3.81 -18.34
C ASP A 49 -7.33 -3.31 -16.89
N TYR A 50 -7.17 -2.00 -16.72
CA TYR A 50 -7.28 -1.33 -15.44
C TYR A 50 -8.68 -0.80 -15.15
N ALA A 51 -9.70 -1.06 -15.99
CA ALA A 51 -11.04 -0.51 -15.78
C ALA A 51 -11.62 -0.91 -14.43
N ALA A 52 -11.57 -2.21 -14.10
CA ALA A 52 -12.05 -2.72 -12.81
C ALA A 52 -11.26 -2.14 -11.62
N LEU A 53 -9.94 -1.98 -11.75
CA LEU A 53 -9.12 -1.39 -10.69
C LEU A 53 -9.44 0.10 -10.50
N LYS A 54 -9.65 0.82 -11.60
CA LYS A 54 -10.03 2.24 -11.59
C LYS A 54 -11.38 2.43 -10.91
N ASP A 55 -12.37 1.60 -11.24
CA ASP A 55 -13.70 1.66 -10.63
C ASP A 55 -13.61 1.36 -9.13
N GLN A 56 -12.82 0.35 -8.73
CA GLN A 56 -12.59 0.05 -7.33
C GLN A 56 -11.96 1.24 -6.57
N ILE A 57 -10.93 1.87 -7.14
CA ILE A 57 -10.28 3.04 -6.53
C ILE A 57 -11.26 4.21 -6.45
N ALA A 58 -12.04 4.45 -7.50
CA ALA A 58 -13.05 5.51 -7.52
C ALA A 58 -14.09 5.35 -6.41
N SER A 59 -14.64 4.14 -6.24
CA SER A 59 -15.60 3.84 -5.16
C SER A 59 -14.99 4.01 -3.76
N GLN A 60 -13.71 3.66 -3.58
CA GLN A 60 -13.01 3.89 -2.31
C GLN A 60 -12.83 5.39 -2.03
N MET A 61 -12.45 6.18 -3.04
CA MET A 61 -12.30 7.63 -2.90
C MET A 61 -13.62 8.32 -2.63
N GLU A 62 -14.71 7.90 -3.27
CA GLU A 62 -16.06 8.43 -3.03
C GLU A 62 -16.51 8.18 -1.59
N SER A 63 -16.35 6.94 -1.10
CA SER A 63 -16.69 6.57 0.27
C SER A 63 -15.92 7.41 1.30
N ARG A 64 -14.63 7.63 1.05
CA ARG A 64 -13.77 8.45 1.89
C ARG A 64 -14.19 9.92 1.88
N SER A 65 -14.46 10.48 0.71
CA SER A 65 -14.92 11.86 0.56
C SER A 65 -16.22 12.12 1.32
N ASN A 66 -17.20 11.20 1.20
CA ASN A 66 -18.47 11.31 1.92
C ASN A 66 -18.28 11.33 3.45
N TYR A 67 -17.39 10.49 3.97
CA TYR A 67 -17.06 10.48 5.39
C TYR A 67 -16.37 11.78 5.84
N GLU A 68 -15.36 12.24 5.09
CA GLU A 68 -14.62 13.46 5.42
C GLU A 68 -15.51 14.71 5.37
N VAL A 69 -16.45 14.79 4.41
CA VAL A 69 -17.44 15.87 4.35
C VAL A 69 -18.36 15.86 5.56
N PHE A 70 -18.84 14.67 5.97
CA PHE A 70 -19.68 14.54 7.15
C PHE A 70 -18.96 14.98 8.43
N GLU A 71 -17.72 14.53 8.64
CA GLU A 71 -16.91 14.92 9.80
C GLU A 71 -16.60 16.43 9.78
N ALA A 72 -16.28 17.02 8.63
CA ALA A 72 -16.05 18.46 8.51
C ALA A 72 -17.30 19.29 8.84
N LEU A 73 -18.49 18.84 8.44
CA LEU A 73 -19.75 19.50 8.81
C LEU A 73 -20.05 19.36 10.31
N LYS A 74 -19.79 18.19 10.88
CA LYS A 74 -19.94 17.91 12.32
C LYS A 74 -19.04 18.83 13.15
N GLU A 75 -17.78 18.97 12.75
CA GLU A 75 -16.80 19.86 13.39
C GLU A 75 -17.22 21.34 13.26
N LYS A 76 -17.62 21.78 12.06
CA LYS A 76 -18.06 23.17 11.82
C LYS A 76 -19.27 23.57 12.66
N LEU A 77 -20.18 22.64 12.92
CA LEU A 77 -21.38 22.87 13.74
C LEU A 77 -21.14 22.65 15.24
N GLY A 78 -19.92 22.25 15.65
CA GLY A 78 -19.57 22.04 17.05
C GLY A 78 -20.36 20.89 17.70
N VAL A 79 -20.72 19.86 16.94
CA VAL A 79 -21.55 18.76 17.44
C VAL A 79 -20.76 17.88 18.42
N GLU A 80 -21.11 17.95 19.71
CA GLU A 80 -20.53 17.08 20.75
C GLU A 80 -21.20 15.69 20.76
N ASP A 81 -20.41 14.65 20.58
CA ASP A 81 -20.89 13.26 20.68
C ASP A 81 -20.76 12.74 22.11
N ASN A 82 -21.90 12.63 22.81
CA ASN A 82 -21.98 12.15 24.18
C ASN A 82 -22.37 10.66 24.29
N ARG A 83 -22.41 9.90 23.17
CA ARG A 83 -22.87 8.49 23.18
C ARG A 83 -22.02 7.58 24.07
N SER A 84 -20.73 7.88 24.23
CA SER A 84 -19.82 7.18 25.15
C SER A 84 -20.15 7.35 26.63
N LYS A 85 -21.08 8.23 26.99
CA LYS A 85 -21.58 8.41 28.37
C LYS A 85 -22.81 7.55 28.68
N PHE A 86 -23.41 6.92 27.67
CA PHE A 86 -24.67 6.17 27.79
C PHE A 86 -24.53 4.64 27.59
N TYR A 87 -23.43 4.19 27.00
CA TYR A 87 -23.08 2.77 26.79
C TYR A 87 -21.66 2.52 27.29
#